data_AF-A0A948FKU7-F1
#
_entry.id   AF-A0A948FKU7-F1
#
_cell.length_a   1.000
_cell.length_b   1.000
_cell.length_c   1.000
_cell.angle_alpha   90.00
_cell.angle_beta   90.00
_cell.angle_gamma   90.00
#
_symmetry.space_group_name_H-M   'P 1'
#
loop_
_entity.id
_entity.type
_entity.pdbx_description
1 polymer ?
#
loop_
_entity_poly.entity_id
_entity_poly.type
_entity_poly.pdbx_seq_one_letter_code
_entity_poly.pdbx_strand_id
1 'polypeptide(L)'
;MLSAEELKANRSLVNEIDWSMTPEKAIEMYLEWGTGWIRGHDFVSSQDQESIYFVLYDWEENPTVVTLVRRTVEGAEDIAKVEVPADLFHEASREDGYRPGVGVHALNQPLKEWVCESLGSWAL
;
A
#
# COMPACT_ATOMS: atom_id res chain seq x y z
N MET A 1 -4.84 7.54 -12.51
CA MET A 1 -3.63 7.03 -11.84
C MET A 1 -2.47 7.97 -12.16
N LEU A 2 -1.62 8.22 -11.18
CA LEU A 2 -0.40 9.02 -11.29
C LEU A 2 0.77 8.14 -11.78
N SER A 3 1.67 8.76 -12.53
CA SER A 3 2.98 8.19 -12.88
C SER A 3 3.93 8.22 -11.67
N ALA A 4 4.99 7.42 -11.67
CA ALA A 4 6.00 7.44 -10.60
C ALA A 4 6.63 8.84 -10.40
N GLU A 5 6.86 9.59 -11.49
CA GLU A 5 7.39 10.96 -11.43
C GLU A 5 6.39 11.94 -10.79
N GLU A 6 5.10 11.81 -11.12
CA GLU A 6 4.03 12.65 -10.55
C GLU A 6 3.82 12.34 -9.06
N LEU A 7 3.87 11.05 -8.68
CA LEU A 7 3.83 10.62 -7.29
C LEU A 7 5.01 11.21 -6.51
N LYS A 8 6.22 11.11 -7.04
CA LYS A 8 7.44 11.67 -6.42
C LYS A 8 7.37 13.19 -6.25
N ALA A 9 6.74 13.89 -7.20
CA ALA A 9 6.53 15.33 -7.11
C ALA A 9 5.47 15.71 -6.06
N ASN A 10 4.48 14.84 -5.81
CA ASN A 10 3.43 15.07 -4.83
C ASN A 10 3.89 14.72 -3.40
N ARG A 11 4.65 15.63 -2.79
CA ARG A 11 5.21 15.45 -1.44
C ARG A 11 4.16 15.29 -0.35
N SER A 12 2.96 15.87 -0.51
CA SER A 12 1.87 15.65 0.46
C SER A 12 1.50 14.18 0.48
N LEU A 13 1.16 13.63 -0.70
CA LEU A 13 0.75 12.24 -0.84
C LEU A 13 1.85 11.26 -0.39
N VAL A 14 3.12 11.53 -0.74
CA VAL A 14 4.25 10.69 -0.31
C VAL A 14 4.41 10.65 1.22
N ASN A 15 4.12 11.75 1.91
CA ASN A 15 4.20 11.81 3.37
C ASN A 15 2.99 11.15 4.07
N GLU A 16 1.90 10.91 3.34
CA GLU A 16 0.69 10.25 3.84
C GLU A 16 0.74 8.72 3.66
N ILE A 17 1.77 8.18 3.00
CA ILE A 17 1.94 6.75 2.80
C ILE A 17 2.21 6.05 4.15
N ASP A 18 1.31 5.15 4.54
CA ASP A 18 1.48 4.28 5.69
C ASP A 18 2.26 3.01 5.30
N TRP A 19 3.56 3.02 5.61
CA TRP A 19 4.47 1.89 5.37
C TRP A 19 4.20 0.67 6.27
N SER A 20 3.40 0.83 7.34
CA SER A 20 3.06 -0.24 8.28
C SER A 20 1.77 -0.98 7.92
N MET A 21 0.99 -0.40 6.99
CA MET A 21 -0.25 -0.96 6.48
C MET A 21 -0.01 -2.22 5.65
N THR A 22 -0.96 -3.15 5.69
CA THR A 22 -0.94 -4.38 4.90
C THR A 22 -2.34 -4.63 4.33
N PRO A 23 -2.48 -5.44 3.27
CA PRO A 23 -3.79 -5.83 2.75
C PRO A 23 -4.68 -6.47 3.82
N GLU A 24 -4.12 -7.33 4.69
CA GLU A 24 -4.84 -7.98 5.79
C GLU A 24 -5.38 -6.96 6.79
N LYS A 25 -4.53 -6.06 7.30
CA LYS A 25 -4.96 -4.97 8.21
C LYS A 25 -6.04 -4.10 7.58
N ALA A 26 -5.93 -3.79 6.29
CA ALA A 26 -6.92 -3.00 5.57
C ALA A 26 -8.27 -3.72 5.44
N ILE A 27 -8.27 -5.05 5.28
CA ILE A 27 -9.48 -5.87 5.32
C ILE A 27 -10.10 -5.83 6.72
N GLU A 28 -9.31 -6.04 7.77
CA GLU A 28 -9.78 -5.99 9.17
C GLU A 28 -10.43 -4.64 9.51
N MET A 29 -9.79 -3.54 9.13
CA MET A 29 -10.27 -2.18 9.44
C MET A 29 -11.48 -1.75 8.60
N TYR A 30 -11.48 -2.01 7.29
CA TYR A 30 -12.47 -1.43 6.39
C TYR A 30 -13.56 -2.41 5.92
N LEU A 31 -13.34 -3.73 6.02
CA LEU A 31 -14.29 -4.74 5.53
C LEU A 31 -14.87 -5.64 6.63
N GLU A 32 -14.08 -6.08 7.61
CA GLU A 32 -14.52 -7.17 8.50
C GLU A 32 -15.46 -6.71 9.63
N TRP A 33 -15.57 -5.42 9.91
CA TRP A 33 -16.48 -4.89 10.93
C TRP A 33 -17.16 -3.56 10.58
N GLY A 34 -17.77 -3.50 9.39
CA GLY A 34 -18.57 -2.36 8.93
C GLY A 34 -19.44 -1.77 10.05
N THR A 35 -19.14 -0.52 10.44
CA THR A 35 -19.90 0.39 11.33
C THR A 35 -19.81 0.22 12.86
N GLY A 36 -19.06 -0.75 13.41
CA GLY A 36 -19.13 -1.07 14.85
C GLY A 36 -18.18 -0.33 15.81
N TRP A 37 -16.99 0.10 15.36
CA TRP A 37 -15.93 0.60 16.25
C TRP A 37 -15.81 2.13 16.39
N ILE A 38 -16.68 2.90 15.72
CA ILE A 38 -16.73 4.37 15.87
C ILE A 38 -17.58 4.76 17.10
N ARG A 39 -17.36 4.15 18.26
CA ARG A 39 -17.88 4.67 19.56
C ARG A 39 -17.00 4.21 20.71
N GLY A 40 -15.85 4.86 20.88
CA GLY A 40 -14.95 4.48 21.97
C GLY A 40 -13.75 5.38 22.21
N HIS A 41 -13.95 6.69 22.21
CA HIS A 41 -13.16 7.60 23.05
C HIS A 41 -11.62 7.55 22.92
N ASP A 42 -11.08 8.02 21.79
CA ASP A 42 -9.88 8.87 21.82
C ASP A 42 -9.84 9.77 20.58
N PHE A 43 -9.40 11.00 20.77
CA PHE A 43 -9.53 12.09 19.83
C PHE A 43 -8.29 12.13 18.92
N VAL A 44 -8.32 11.40 17.80
CA VAL A 44 -7.47 11.71 16.63
C VAL A 44 -8.39 11.97 15.44
N SER A 45 -8.92 13.19 15.40
CA SER A 45 -9.71 13.70 14.29
C SER A 45 -8.83 13.83 13.04
N SER A 46 -9.24 13.16 11.95
CA SER A 46 -8.78 13.24 10.55
C SER A 46 -7.91 12.10 10.00
N GLN A 47 -7.23 11.28 10.81
CA GLN A 47 -6.36 10.20 10.29
C GLN A 47 -7.06 8.85 10.03
N ASP A 48 -8.35 8.71 10.38
CA ASP A 48 -9.06 7.42 10.40
C ASP A 48 -10.01 7.21 9.19
N GLN A 49 -10.12 8.18 8.27
CA GLN A 49 -11.07 8.09 7.16
C GLN A 49 -10.53 7.35 5.94
N GLU A 50 -9.20 7.31 5.79
CA GLU A 50 -8.54 6.65 4.69
C GLU A 50 -7.16 6.12 5.08
N SER A 51 -6.72 5.07 4.41
CA SER A 51 -5.35 4.56 4.45
C SER A 51 -4.74 4.62 3.05
N ILE A 52 -3.52 5.15 2.94
CA ILE A 52 -2.78 5.21 1.68
C ILE A 52 -1.55 4.30 1.83
N TYR A 53 -1.47 3.22 1.05
CA TYR A 53 -0.43 2.21 1.23
C TYR A 53 -0.11 1.44 -0.05
N PHE A 54 1.05 0.79 -0.10
CA PHE A 54 1.45 -0.03 -1.23
C PHE A 54 1.00 -1.48 -1.10
N VAL A 55 0.65 -2.07 -2.23
CA VAL A 55 0.39 -3.51 -2.40
C VAL A 55 1.10 -4.05 -3.63
N LEU A 56 1.29 -5.37 -3.62
CA LEU A 56 1.69 -6.15 -4.79
C LEU A 56 0.47 -6.92 -5.27
N TYR A 57 0.20 -6.86 -6.57
CA TYR A 57 -0.76 -7.76 -7.22
C TYR A 57 0.06 -8.82 -7.97
N ASP A 58 0.04 -10.08 -7.52
CA ASP A 58 0.94 -11.13 -8.05
C ASP A 58 0.69 -11.48 -9.53
N TRP A 59 -0.40 -10.98 -10.11
CA TRP A 59 -0.71 -11.09 -11.53
C TRP A 59 -0.13 -9.96 -12.39
N GLU A 60 0.46 -8.92 -11.80
CA GLU A 60 1.09 -7.79 -12.51
C GLU A 60 2.60 -7.96 -12.61
N GLU A 61 3.03 -8.95 -13.40
CA GLU A 61 4.43 -9.36 -13.48
C GLU A 61 5.21 -8.79 -14.68
N ASN A 62 4.55 -8.05 -15.58
CA ASN A 62 5.21 -7.55 -16.80
C ASN A 62 4.63 -6.19 -17.28
N PRO A 63 5.18 -5.04 -16.80
CA PRO A 63 6.29 -4.91 -15.85
C PRO A 63 5.89 -5.21 -14.40
N THR A 64 6.85 -5.57 -13.55
CA THR A 64 6.66 -5.72 -12.09
C THR A 64 6.45 -4.36 -11.46
N VAL A 65 5.28 -4.16 -10.83
CA VAL A 65 4.88 -2.89 -10.24
C VAL A 65 4.38 -3.06 -8.81
N VAL A 66 4.61 -2.06 -7.96
CA VAL A 66 3.84 -1.86 -6.74
C VAL A 66 2.74 -0.83 -6.99
N THR A 67 1.56 -1.08 -6.43
CA THR A 67 0.39 -0.20 -6.59
C THR A 67 0.14 0.56 -5.29
N LEU A 68 0.09 1.89 -5.37
CA LEU A 68 -0.35 2.73 -4.27
C LEU A 68 -1.88 2.74 -4.25
N VAL A 69 -2.47 2.32 -3.15
CA VAL A 69 -3.90 2.20 -2.95
C VAL A 69 -4.38 3.22 -1.93
N ARG A 70 -5.48 3.90 -2.24
CA ARG A 70 -6.30 4.63 -1.25
C ARG A 70 -7.42 3.71 -0.80
N ARG A 71 -7.55 3.49 0.50
CA ARG A 71 -8.59 2.63 1.08
C ARG A 71 -9.48 3.44 2.01
N THR A 72 -10.78 3.34 1.82
CA THR A 72 -11.81 3.86 2.71
C THR A 72 -12.86 2.78 2.98
N VAL A 73 -13.86 3.10 3.79
CA VAL A 73 -15.06 2.25 3.99
C VAL A 73 -15.89 2.07 2.70
N GLU A 74 -15.74 2.97 1.73
CA GLU A 74 -16.48 2.92 0.45
C GLU A 74 -15.79 1.99 -0.56
N GLY A 75 -14.48 1.79 -0.44
CA GLY A 75 -13.73 0.90 -1.31
C GLY A 75 -12.23 1.19 -1.37
N ALA A 76 -11.58 0.62 -2.39
CA ALA A 76 -10.19 0.88 -2.73
C ALA A 76 -10.08 1.54 -4.12
N GLU A 77 -9.17 2.48 -4.24
CA GLU A 77 -8.77 3.11 -5.50
C GLU A 77 -7.26 2.99 -5.71
N ASP A 78 -6.86 2.50 -6.88
CA ASP A 78 -5.45 2.49 -7.28
C ASP A 78 -5.04 3.92 -7.70
N ILE A 79 -4.19 4.56 -6.90
CA ILE A 79 -3.75 5.96 -7.12
C ILE A 79 -2.59 6.02 -8.09
N ALA A 80 -1.59 5.15 -7.94
CA ALA A 80 -0.33 5.21 -8.68
C ALA A 80 0.29 3.82 -8.82
N LYS A 81 1.16 3.66 -9.82
CA LYS A 81 1.99 2.47 -10.00
C LYS A 81 3.45 2.87 -10.11
N VAL A 82 4.31 2.10 -9.46
CA VAL A 82 5.77 2.31 -9.48
C VAL A 82 6.41 1.01 -9.94
N GLU A 83 7.16 1.07 -11.04
CA GLU A 83 7.97 -0.06 -11.50
C GLU A 83 9.08 -0.34 -10.48
N VAL A 84 9.27 -1.62 -10.16
CA VAL A 84 10.23 -2.08 -9.16
C VAL A 84 11.12 -3.19 -9.75
N PRO A 85 12.31 -3.44 -9.20
CA PRO A 85 13.14 -4.58 -9.59
C PRO A 85 12.38 -5.89 -9.40
N ALA A 86 12.37 -6.74 -10.43
CA ALA A 86 11.61 -7.99 -10.43
C ALA A 86 12.02 -8.92 -9.28
N ASP A 87 13.31 -9.01 -8.96
CA ASP A 87 13.80 -9.84 -7.84
C ASP A 87 13.16 -9.43 -6.50
N LEU A 88 13.08 -8.12 -6.21
CA LEU A 88 12.46 -7.63 -4.97
C LEU A 88 10.95 -7.88 -4.93
N PHE A 89 10.27 -7.74 -6.07
CA PHE A 89 8.85 -8.05 -6.21
C PHE A 89 8.58 -9.52 -5.86
N HIS A 90 9.30 -10.44 -6.50
CA HIS A 90 9.09 -11.87 -6.31
C HIS A 90 9.49 -12.34 -4.92
N GLU A 91 10.55 -11.77 -4.32
CA GLU A 91 10.92 -12.07 -2.93
C GLU A 91 9.84 -11.63 -1.94
N ALA A 92 9.26 -10.44 -2.11
CA ALA A 92 8.18 -9.95 -1.27
C ALA A 92 6.92 -10.82 -1.38
N SER A 93 6.47 -11.13 -2.61
CA SER A 93 5.32 -12.03 -2.82
C SER A 93 5.55 -13.41 -2.20
N ARG A 94 6.77 -13.96 -2.33
CA ARG A 94 7.13 -15.27 -1.74
C ARG A 94 7.08 -15.25 -0.21
N GLU A 95 7.61 -14.20 0.42
CA GLU A 95 7.67 -14.07 1.88
C GLU A 95 6.28 -13.91 2.52
N ASP A 96 5.40 -13.12 1.90
CA ASP A 96 4.02 -12.89 2.36
C ASP A 96 3.15 -14.16 2.29
N GLY A 97 3.57 -15.15 1.50
CA GLY A 97 2.92 -16.46 1.40
C GLY A 97 2.32 -16.73 0.04
N TYR A 98 3.08 -16.44 -1.03
CA TYR A 98 2.72 -16.70 -2.43
C TYR A 98 1.94 -18.01 -2.61
N ARG A 99 0.73 -17.88 -3.15
CA ARG A 99 -0.04 -19.00 -3.71
C ARG A 99 -0.23 -18.71 -5.19
N PRO A 100 -0.02 -19.67 -6.09
CA PRO A 100 -0.22 -19.44 -7.52
C PRO A 100 -1.69 -19.06 -7.78
N GLY A 101 -1.90 -17.81 -8.20
CA GLY A 101 -3.19 -17.25 -8.58
C GLY A 101 -3.74 -16.20 -7.60
N VAL A 102 -3.81 -14.97 -8.10
CA VAL A 102 -4.59 -13.82 -7.62
C VAL A 102 -4.48 -13.55 -6.11
N GLY A 103 -3.28 -13.15 -5.67
CA GLY A 103 -2.95 -12.67 -4.34
C GLY A 103 -2.64 -11.17 -4.30
N VAL A 104 -3.11 -10.51 -3.24
CA VAL A 104 -2.72 -9.15 -2.88
C VAL A 104 -1.77 -9.23 -1.71
N HIS A 105 -0.52 -8.81 -1.89
CA HIS A 105 0.55 -9.01 -0.91
C HIS A 105 1.05 -7.69 -0.33
N ALA A 106 1.53 -7.74 0.91
CA ALA A 106 2.28 -6.64 1.49
C ALA A 106 3.69 -6.55 0.89
N LEU A 107 4.26 -5.35 0.90
CA LEU A 107 5.68 -5.19 0.64
C LEU A 107 6.48 -5.76 1.82
N ASN A 108 7.57 -6.47 1.53
CA ASN A 108 8.56 -6.81 2.54
C ASN A 108 9.53 -5.63 2.78
N GLN A 109 10.40 -5.76 3.79
CA GLN A 109 11.29 -4.66 4.19
C GLN A 109 12.22 -4.18 3.04
N PRO A 110 12.94 -5.05 2.32
CA PRO A 110 13.81 -4.60 1.21
C PRO A 110 13.06 -3.83 0.12
N LEU A 111 11.84 -4.25 -0.21
CA LEU A 111 11.05 -3.58 -1.24
C LEU A 111 10.51 -2.23 -0.73
N LYS A 112 10.12 -2.12 0.54
CA LYS A 112 9.76 -0.81 1.14
C LYS A 112 10.91 0.17 1.08
N GLU A 113 12.12 -0.26 1.45
CA GLU A 113 13.32 0.56 1.41
C GLU A 113 13.60 1.09 0.00
N TRP A 114 13.51 0.20 -1.01
CA TRP A 114 13.70 0.57 -2.41
C TRP A 114 12.66 1.59 -2.89
N VAL A 115 11.37 1.35 -2.62
CA VAL A 115 10.29 2.26 -3.05
C VAL A 115 10.44 3.60 -2.34
N CYS A 116 10.73 3.61 -1.04
CA CYS A 116 10.95 4.81 -0.25
C CYS A 116 12.10 5.66 -0.82
N GLU A 117 13.24 5.04 -1.11
CA GLU A 117 14.40 5.70 -1.70
C GLU A 117 14.09 6.25 -3.11
N SER A 118 13.39 5.47 -3.95
CA SER A 118 13.00 5.90 -5.30
C SER A 118 12.10 7.15 -5.31
N LEU A 119 11.19 7.24 -4.33
CA LEU A 119 10.32 8.39 -4.10
C LEU A 119 11.04 9.55 -3.39
N GLY A 120 12.24 9.32 -2.85
CA GLY A 120 12.98 10.30 -2.04
C GLY A 120 12.29 10.61 -0.72
N SER A 121 11.58 9.63 -0.16
CA SER A 121 11.11 9.65 1.23
C SER A 121 12.19 9.01 2.11
N TRP A 122 12.40 9.51 3.33
CA TRP A 122 13.36 8.95 4.30
C TRP A 122 12.69 8.60 5.63
N ALA A 123 11.36 8.54 5.66
CA ALA A 123 10.58 8.16 6.83
C ALA A 123 10.12 6.70 6.64
N LEU A 124 10.92 5.76 7.15
CA LEU A 124 10.56 4.34 7.33
C LEU A 124 10.45 4.03 8.81
#